data_AF-A0A6G7Z1X0-F1
#
_entry.id   AF-A0A6G7Z1X0-F1
#
_cell.length_a   1.000
_cell.length_b   1.000
_cell.length_c   1.000
_cell.angle_alpha   90.00
_cell.angle_beta   90.00
_cell.angle_gamma   90.00
#
_symmetry.space_group_name_H-M   'P 1'
#
loop_
_entity.id
_entity.type
_entity.pdbx_description
1 polymer ?
#
loop_
_entity_poly.entity_id
_entity_poly.type
_entity_poly.pdbx_seq_one_letter_code
_entity_poly.pdbx_strand_id
1 'polypeptide(L)'
;MATIAPWTPDHDTQLAALHAQGLSVRHIAERMGMTKTRVADRARKAGLRWDRAQTAAATRAVVIDAKARRALLEHKLLDDAERLRAQMWEPHEYIDHGGKDYIEVRWQQDEPTPTDKLKLMSAATQAIDRSLKIAQHDSDGGTHEALSMLQRLADAIGVPEPGSVA
;
A
#
# COMPACT_ATOMS: atom_id res chain seq x y z
N MET A 1 1.99 -31.95 11.51
CA MET A 1 0.80 -31.15 11.18
C MET A 1 -0.12 -31.16 12.39
N ALA A 2 -0.46 -30.01 12.97
CA ALA A 2 -1.36 -29.97 14.13
C ALA A 2 -2.75 -30.45 13.70
N THR A 3 -3.23 -31.53 14.32
CA THR A 3 -4.54 -32.11 14.06
C THR A 3 -5.61 -31.11 14.50
N ILE A 4 -6.33 -30.52 13.54
CA ILE A 4 -7.41 -29.58 13.86
C ILE A 4 -8.52 -30.37 14.55
N ALA A 5 -8.93 -29.92 15.74
CA ALA A 5 -9.98 -30.58 16.53
C ALA A 5 -11.27 -30.81 15.70
N PRO A 6 -12.00 -31.91 15.91
CA PRO A 6 -13.26 -32.17 15.22
C PRO A 6 -14.30 -31.07 15.56
N TRP A 7 -15.16 -30.75 14.58
CA TRP A 7 -16.22 -29.77 14.79
C TRP A 7 -17.34 -30.44 15.57
N THR A 8 -17.85 -29.77 16.59
CA THR A 8 -18.90 -30.27 17.50
C THR A 8 -20.11 -29.34 17.48
N PRO A 9 -21.28 -29.77 17.96
CA PRO A 9 -22.47 -28.90 18.07
C PRO A 9 -22.22 -27.64 18.92
N ASP A 10 -21.39 -27.73 19.97
CA ASP A 10 -21.06 -26.57 20.81
C ASP A 10 -20.35 -25.46 20.02
N HIS A 11 -19.56 -25.83 19.01
CA HIS A 11 -18.92 -24.88 18.11
C HIS A 11 -19.94 -24.14 17.24
N ASP A 12 -21.12 -24.72 16.95
CA ASP A 12 -22.18 -24.01 16.22
C ASP A 12 -22.81 -22.92 17.07
N THR A 13 -23.10 -23.22 18.33
CA THR A 13 -23.59 -22.24 19.31
C THR A 13 -22.57 -21.14 19.53
N GLN A 14 -21.30 -21.51 19.70
CA GLN A 14 -20.20 -20.55 19.84
C GLN A 14 -20.04 -19.67 18.60
N LEU A 15 -20.12 -20.23 17.40
CA LEU A 15 -20.07 -19.50 16.13
C LEU A 15 -21.22 -18.50 16.01
N ALA A 16 -22.45 -18.91 16.32
CA ALA A 16 -23.62 -18.03 16.28
C ALA A 16 -23.49 -16.88 17.29
N ALA A 17 -23.04 -17.17 18.52
CA ALA A 17 -22.84 -16.16 19.55
C ALA A 17 -21.74 -15.15 19.19
N LEU A 18 -20.64 -15.60 18.59
CA LEU A 18 -19.56 -14.71 18.14
C LEU A 18 -19.97 -13.92 16.88
N HIS A 19 -20.77 -14.50 15.98
CA HIS A 19 -21.31 -13.79 14.82
C HIS A 19 -22.27 -12.67 15.24
N ALA A 20 -23.13 -12.93 16.23
CA ALA A 20 -24.06 -11.94 16.78
C ALA A 20 -23.35 -10.75 17.46
N GLN A 21 -22.13 -10.93 17.95
CA GLN A 21 -21.27 -9.86 18.46
C GLN A 21 -20.63 -9.00 17.34
N GLY A 22 -20.90 -9.30 16.06
CA GLY A 22 -20.35 -8.58 14.92
C GLY A 22 -18.88 -8.91 14.61
N LEU A 23 -18.33 -10.00 15.17
CA LEU A 23 -16.94 -10.39 14.92
C LEU A 23 -16.75 -10.88 13.46
N SER A 24 -15.61 -10.51 12.88
CA SER A 24 -15.21 -10.98 11.55
C SER A 24 -14.83 -12.47 11.57
N VAL A 25 -14.96 -13.14 10.42
CA VAL A 25 -14.55 -14.55 10.23
C VAL A 25 -13.15 -14.82 10.79
N ARG A 26 -12.22 -13.87 10.59
CA ARG A 26 -10.84 -13.96 11.08
C ARG A 26 -10.80 -14.03 12.61
N HIS A 27 -11.43 -13.09 13.30
CA HIS A 27 -11.41 -13.06 14.76
C HIS A 27 -12.13 -14.27 15.36
N ILE A 28 -13.21 -14.73 14.73
CA ILE A 28 -13.91 -15.95 15.17
C ILE A 28 -12.99 -17.17 15.03
N ALA A 29 -12.30 -17.31 13.90
CA ALA A 29 -11.34 -18.38 13.66
C ALA A 29 -10.20 -18.39 14.70
N GLU A 30 -9.63 -17.22 14.99
CA GLU A 30 -8.59 -17.05 16.02
C GLU A 30 -9.12 -17.44 17.41
N ARG A 31 -10.32 -17.00 17.80
CA ARG A 31 -10.93 -17.35 19.10
C ARG A 31 -11.29 -18.82 19.24
N MET A 32 -11.72 -19.47 18.17
CA MET A 32 -12.12 -20.88 18.18
C MET A 32 -10.93 -21.83 17.95
N GLY A 33 -9.72 -21.31 17.67
CA GLY A 33 -8.58 -22.14 17.27
C GLY A 33 -8.82 -22.88 15.94
N MET A 34 -9.64 -22.32 15.06
CA MET A 34 -10.08 -22.94 13.80
C MET A 34 -9.52 -22.19 12.59
N THR A 35 -9.57 -22.81 11.42
CA THR A 35 -9.21 -22.12 10.17
C THR A 35 -10.37 -21.25 9.68
N LYS A 36 -10.04 -20.13 9.03
CA LYS A 36 -11.03 -19.19 8.45
C LYS A 36 -11.98 -19.89 7.49
N THR A 37 -11.46 -20.77 6.63
CA THR A 37 -12.25 -21.54 5.66
C THR A 37 -13.30 -22.39 6.36
N ARG A 38 -12.92 -23.10 7.43
CA ARG A 38 -13.83 -23.98 8.17
C ARG A 38 -14.95 -23.19 8.86
N VAL A 39 -14.61 -22.05 9.47
CA VAL A 39 -15.59 -21.14 10.08
C VAL A 39 -16.53 -20.57 9.01
N ALA A 40 -16.00 -20.11 7.87
CA ALA A 40 -16.80 -19.54 6.79
C ALA A 40 -17.76 -20.58 6.18
N ASP A 41 -17.30 -21.81 5.98
CA ASP A 41 -18.12 -22.90 5.46
C ASP A 41 -19.23 -23.28 6.43
N ARG A 42 -18.94 -23.33 7.74
CA ARG A 42 -19.97 -23.61 8.74
C ARG A 42 -20.97 -22.48 8.87
N ALA A 43 -20.50 -21.23 8.92
CA ALA A 43 -21.37 -20.06 8.94
C ALA A 43 -22.30 -20.03 7.72
N ARG A 44 -21.80 -20.40 6.53
CA ARG A 44 -22.61 -20.51 5.32
C ARG A 44 -23.73 -21.54 5.48
N LYS A 45 -23.42 -22.73 6.00
CA LYS A 45 -24.37 -23.81 6.28
C LYS A 45 -25.40 -23.41 7.35
N ALA A 46 -25.00 -22.61 8.32
CA ALA A 46 -25.86 -22.07 9.38
C ALA A 46 -26.66 -20.82 8.95
N GLY A 47 -26.55 -20.37 7.70
CA GLY A 47 -27.27 -19.18 7.20
C GLY A 47 -26.70 -17.85 7.69
N LEU A 48 -25.61 -17.85 8.45
CA LEU A 48 -24.94 -16.64 8.93
C LEU A 48 -24.28 -15.91 7.75
N ARG A 49 -24.51 -14.60 7.67
CA ARG A 49 -23.95 -13.72 6.63
C ARG A 49 -23.30 -12.52 7.29
N TRP A 50 -22.15 -12.11 6.78
CA TRP A 50 -21.55 -10.83 7.14
C TRP A 50 -22.02 -9.77 6.15
N ASP A 51 -22.22 -8.56 6.64
CA ASP A 51 -22.57 -7.45 5.79
C ASP A 51 -21.40 -7.12 4.84
N ARG A 52 -21.65 -7.34 3.54
CA ARG A 52 -20.68 -7.01 2.50
C ARG A 52 -20.56 -5.50 2.30
N ALA A 53 -21.57 -4.71 2.65
CA ALA A 53 -21.53 -3.26 2.54
C ALA A 53 -20.54 -2.65 3.54
N GLN A 54 -20.54 -3.11 4.80
CA GLN A 54 -19.55 -2.73 5.81
C GLN A 54 -18.11 -3.05 5.36
N THR A 55 -17.89 -4.22 4.76
CA THR A 55 -16.56 -4.60 4.25
C THR A 55 -16.13 -3.71 3.08
N ALA A 56 -17.02 -3.46 2.12
CA ALA A 56 -16.75 -2.57 1.00
C ALA A 56 -16.49 -1.12 1.42
N ALA A 57 -17.19 -0.62 2.45
CA ALA A 57 -16.94 0.70 3.03
C ALA A 57 -15.55 0.77 3.69
N ALA A 58 -15.18 -0.23 4.50
CA ALA A 58 -13.86 -0.30 5.12
C ALA A 58 -12.73 -0.39 4.07
N THR A 59 -12.89 -1.22 3.04
CA THR A 59 -11.93 -1.30 1.94
C THR A 59 -11.81 0.04 1.20
N ARG A 60 -12.93 0.72 0.90
CA ARG A 60 -12.91 2.05 0.27
C ARG A 60 -12.18 3.08 1.12
N ALA A 61 -12.42 3.10 2.43
CA ALA A 61 -11.71 3.99 3.36
C ALA A 61 -10.20 3.75 3.34
N VAL A 62 -9.76 2.49 3.41
CA VAL A 62 -8.33 2.13 3.32
C VAL A 62 -7.71 2.56 1.99
N VAL A 63 -8.43 2.42 0.88
CA VAL A 63 -7.96 2.85 -0.44
C VAL A 63 -7.82 4.37 -0.51
N ILE A 64 -8.80 5.11 0.01
CA ILE A 64 -8.76 6.58 0.11
C ILE A 64 -7.55 7.01 0.95
N ASP A 65 -7.34 6.39 2.11
CA ASP A 65 -6.20 6.68 2.99
C ASP A 65 -4.85 6.34 2.32
N ALA A 66 -4.81 5.27 1.54
CA ALA A 66 -3.61 4.88 0.81
C ALA A 66 -3.29 5.89 -0.31
N LYS A 67 -4.31 6.36 -1.05
CA LYS A 67 -4.16 7.39 -2.08
C LYS A 67 -3.71 8.72 -1.48
N ALA A 68 -4.32 9.16 -0.37
CA ALA A 68 -3.91 10.37 0.34
C ALA A 68 -2.46 10.30 0.83
N ARG A 69 -2.04 9.16 1.38
CA ARG A 69 -0.64 8.95 1.81
C ARG A 69 0.34 8.97 0.65
N ARG A 70 -0.02 8.44 -0.52
CA ARG A 70 0.81 8.49 -1.72
C ARG A 70 0.97 9.91 -2.26
N ALA A 71 -0.12 10.67 -2.35
CA ALA A 71 -0.05 12.08 -2.76
C ALA A 71 0.86 12.91 -1.83
N LEU A 72 0.77 12.69 -0.51
CA LEU A 72 1.69 13.35 0.42
C LEU A 72 3.15 12.93 0.21
N LEU A 73 3.40 11.65 -0.06
CA LEU A 73 4.76 11.15 -0.31
C LEU A 73 5.32 11.70 -1.62
N GLU A 74 4.50 11.83 -2.66
CA GLU A 74 4.86 12.46 -3.94
C GLU A 74 5.44 13.86 -3.71
N HIS A 75 4.71 14.73 -3.00
CA HIS A 75 5.18 16.07 -2.67
C HIS A 75 6.48 16.06 -1.86
N LYS A 76 6.59 15.19 -0.84
CA LYS A 76 7.80 15.09 -0.03
C LYS A 76 9.04 14.67 -0.82
N LEU A 77 8.87 13.80 -1.82
CA LEU A 77 9.98 13.41 -2.69
C LEU A 77 10.45 14.58 -3.57
N LEU A 78 9.54 15.46 -3.99
CA LEU A 78 9.91 16.70 -4.68
C LEU A 78 10.64 17.66 -3.73
N ASP A 79 10.15 17.85 -2.51
CA ASP A 79 10.83 18.65 -1.49
C ASP A 79 12.26 18.13 -1.22
N ASP A 80 12.43 16.81 -1.13
CA ASP A 80 13.74 16.18 -0.94
C ASP A 80 14.66 16.43 -2.15
N ALA A 81 14.13 16.33 -3.37
CA ALA A 81 14.89 16.64 -4.58
C ALA A 81 15.35 18.11 -4.61
N GLU A 82 14.50 19.05 -4.21
CA GLU A 82 14.82 20.48 -4.11
C GLU A 82 15.92 20.74 -3.08
N ARG A 83 15.82 20.13 -1.89
CA ARG A 83 16.85 20.24 -0.85
C ARG A 83 18.19 19.69 -1.30
N LEU A 84 18.21 18.52 -1.92
CA LEU A 84 19.43 17.91 -2.45
C LEU A 84 20.06 18.78 -3.55
N ARG A 85 19.23 19.40 -4.39
CA ARG A 85 19.69 20.34 -5.41
C ARG A 85 20.30 21.61 -4.80
N ALA A 86 19.70 22.14 -3.74
CA ALA A 86 20.25 23.29 -3.03
C ALA A 86 21.59 22.95 -2.38
N GLN A 87 21.68 21.80 -1.69
CA GLN A 87 22.88 21.35 -0.98
C GLN A 87 24.13 21.24 -1.87
N MET A 88 23.98 21.04 -3.18
CA MET A 88 25.12 21.02 -4.13
C MET A 88 25.87 22.35 -4.25
N TRP A 89 25.29 23.44 -3.73
CA TRP A 89 25.81 24.80 -3.84
C TRP A 89 26.03 25.44 -2.47
N GLU A 90 25.86 24.67 -1.40
CA GLU A 90 26.06 25.14 -0.02
C GLU A 90 27.42 24.68 0.52
N PRO A 91 28.04 25.44 1.45
CA PRO A 91 29.25 25.01 2.13
C PRO A 91 29.12 23.62 2.75
N HIS A 92 30.16 22.81 2.61
CA HIS A 92 30.18 21.44 3.09
C HIS A 92 31.34 21.19 4.05
N GLU A 93 31.02 20.61 5.21
CA GLU A 93 32.01 20.11 6.17
C GLU A 93 32.33 18.64 5.85
N TYR A 94 33.62 18.36 5.73
CA TYR A 94 34.17 17.03 5.57
C TYR A 94 34.83 16.58 6.87
N ILE A 95 34.62 15.31 7.19
CA ILE A 95 35.23 14.64 8.34
C ILE A 95 36.00 13.44 7.80
N ASP A 96 37.32 13.53 7.82
CA ASP A 96 38.22 12.46 7.44
C ASP A 96 38.78 11.78 8.69
N HIS A 97 38.81 10.45 8.70
CA HIS A 97 39.50 9.68 9.72
C HIS A 97 40.67 8.95 9.07
N GLY A 98 41.89 9.27 9.49
CA GLY A 98 43.08 8.80 8.80
C GLY A 98 44.30 8.60 9.68
N GLY A 99 45.34 8.04 9.06
CA GLY A 99 46.62 7.76 9.71
C GLY A 99 46.60 6.51 10.59
N LYS A 100 47.78 6.20 11.15
CA LYS A 100 47.99 5.03 12.03
C LYS A 100 47.17 5.12 13.32
N ASP A 101 46.93 6.33 13.79
CA ASP A 101 46.26 6.61 15.07
C ASP A 101 44.78 7.00 14.91
N TYR A 102 44.22 6.88 13.70
CA TYR A 102 42.81 7.16 13.39
C TYR A 102 42.34 8.54 13.88
N ILE A 103 43.09 9.57 13.51
CA ILE A 103 42.81 10.95 13.93
C ILE A 103 41.69 11.52 13.05
N GLU A 104 40.72 12.15 13.70
CA GLU A 104 39.66 12.92 13.05
C GLU A 104 40.20 14.27 12.58
N VAL A 105 40.00 14.56 11.30
CA VAL A 105 40.34 15.84 10.67
C VAL A 105 39.06 16.41 10.08
N ARG A 106 38.71 17.63 10.51
CA ARG A 106 37.59 18.38 9.99
C ARG A 106 38.07 19.51 9.10
N TRP A 107 37.46 19.66 7.94
CA TRP A 107 37.72 20.77 7.05
C TRP A 107 36.45 21.15 6.29
N GLN A 108 36.40 22.37 5.77
CA GLN A 108 35.27 22.90 5.05
C GLN A 108 35.70 23.35 3.67
N GLN A 109 34.78 23.28 2.70
CA GLN A 109 34.94 23.97 1.42
C GLN A 109 33.60 24.60 1.01
N ASP A 110 33.68 25.59 0.11
CA ASP A 110 32.56 26.44 -0.26
C ASP A 110 31.36 25.69 -0.88
N GLU A 111 31.59 24.53 -1.49
CA GLU A 111 30.56 23.67 -2.10
C GLU A 111 30.98 22.19 -2.00
N PRO A 112 30.12 21.16 -2.12
CA PRO A 112 30.59 19.77 -2.08
C PRO A 112 31.56 19.41 -3.24
N THR A 113 32.36 18.35 -3.06
CA THR A 113 33.26 17.83 -4.10
C THR A 113 32.47 17.41 -5.35
N PRO A 114 33.07 17.37 -6.56
CA PRO A 114 32.39 16.89 -7.76
C PRO A 114 31.77 15.48 -7.59
N THR A 115 32.43 14.60 -6.85
CA THR A 115 31.92 13.26 -6.54
C THR A 115 30.69 13.31 -5.64
N ASP A 116 30.66 14.18 -4.64
CA ASP A 116 29.49 14.30 -3.76
C ASP A 116 28.34 15.04 -4.42
N LYS A 117 28.63 16.06 -5.25
CA LYS A 117 27.61 16.67 -6.12
C LYS A 117 26.96 15.64 -7.04
N LEU A 118 27.73 14.71 -7.61
CA LEU A 118 27.18 13.60 -8.39
C LEU A 118 26.25 12.72 -7.55
N LYS A 119 26.61 12.40 -6.30
CA LYS A 119 25.75 11.62 -5.39
C LYS A 119 24.46 12.38 -5.05
N LEU A 120 24.56 13.67 -4.71
CA LEU A 120 23.42 14.53 -4.42
C LEU A 120 22.47 14.62 -5.62
N MET A 121 23.01 14.85 -6.82
CA MET A 121 22.23 14.87 -8.06
C MET A 121 21.57 13.53 -8.35
N SER A 122 22.29 12.42 -8.17
CA SER A 122 21.74 11.08 -8.38
C SER A 122 20.59 10.77 -7.40
N ALA A 123 20.72 11.18 -6.14
CA ALA A 123 19.65 11.05 -5.16
C ALA A 123 18.43 11.92 -5.50
N ALA A 124 18.65 13.16 -5.97
CA ALA A 124 17.58 14.05 -6.43
C ALA A 124 16.82 13.46 -7.62
N THR A 125 17.53 12.93 -8.63
CA THR A 125 16.93 12.24 -9.78
C THR A 125 16.08 11.06 -9.33
N GLN A 126 16.58 10.25 -8.39
CA GLN A 126 15.80 9.12 -7.86
C GLN A 126 14.52 9.59 -7.17
N ALA A 127 14.56 10.65 -6.37
CA ALA A 127 13.39 11.18 -5.70
C ALA A 127 12.33 11.66 -6.72
N ILE A 128 12.76 12.39 -7.76
CA ILE A 128 11.90 12.81 -8.89
C ILE A 128 11.28 11.59 -9.58
N ASP A 129 12.09 10.58 -9.93
CA ASP A 129 11.61 9.36 -10.61
C ASP A 129 10.58 8.60 -9.77
N ARG A 130 10.76 8.54 -8.44
CA ARG A 130 9.79 7.90 -7.54
C ARG A 130 8.51 8.71 -7.42
N SER A 131 8.61 10.04 -7.35
CA SER A 131 7.45 10.94 -7.39
C SER A 131 6.62 10.71 -8.66
N LEU A 132 7.27 10.70 -9.82
CA LEU A 132 6.60 10.47 -11.11
C LEU A 132 5.95 9.08 -11.18
N LYS A 133 6.59 8.04 -10.64
CA LYS A 133 6.02 6.68 -10.60
C LYS A 133 4.79 6.59 -9.69
N ILE A 134 4.77 7.33 -8.58
CA ILE A 134 3.57 7.43 -7.72
C ILE A 134 2.44 8.12 -8.48
N ALA A 135 2.73 9.24 -9.14
CA ALA A 135 1.75 9.97 -9.94
C ALA A 135 1.19 9.10 -11.08
N GLN A 136 2.05 8.35 -11.78
CA GLN A 136 1.64 7.40 -12.84
C GLN A 136 0.73 6.30 -12.29
N HIS A 137 1.13 5.64 -11.19
CA HIS A 137 0.33 4.61 -10.55
C HIS A 137 -1.09 5.11 -10.21
N ASP A 138 -1.21 6.32 -9.68
CA ASP A 138 -2.50 6.88 -9.29
C ASP A 138 -3.31 7.44 -10.47
N SER A 139 -2.65 7.74 -11.60
CA SER A 139 -3.28 8.11 -12.87
C SER A 139 -3.87 6.88 -13.57
N ASP A 140 -3.08 5.82 -13.74
CA ASP A 140 -3.47 4.60 -14.46
C ASP A 140 -4.58 3.82 -13.74
N GLY A 141 -4.59 3.86 -12.41
CA GLY A 141 -5.66 3.26 -11.61
C GLY A 141 -7.04 3.90 -11.87
N GLY A 142 -7.10 5.21 -12.11
CA GLY A 142 -8.34 5.93 -12.36
C GLY A 142 -8.94 5.66 -13.74
N THR A 143 -8.10 5.58 -14.77
CA THR A 143 -8.51 5.29 -16.15
C THR A 143 -9.03 3.87 -16.31
N HIS A 144 -8.35 2.89 -15.70
CA HIS A 144 -8.76 1.48 -15.81
C HIS A 144 -10.09 1.20 -15.09
N GLU A 145 -10.31 1.82 -13.93
CA GLU A 145 -11.57 1.71 -13.19
C GLU A 145 -12.74 2.35 -13.95
N ALA A 146 -12.53 3.54 -14.53
CA ALA A 146 -13.52 4.22 -15.36
C ALA A 146 -13.88 3.42 -16.62
N LEU A 147 -12.89 2.87 -17.33
CA LEU A 147 -13.10 1.99 -18.49
C LEU A 147 -13.91 0.74 -18.10
N SER A 148 -13.60 0.10 -16.97
CA SER A 148 -14.35 -1.06 -16.48
C SER A 148 -15.80 -0.72 -16.10
N MET A 149 -16.05 0.47 -15.55
CA MET A 149 -17.41 0.94 -15.29
C MET A 149 -18.19 1.21 -16.58
N LEU A 150 -17.56 1.85 -17.57
CA LEU A 150 -18.16 2.12 -18.87
C LEU A 150 -18.44 0.83 -19.64
N GLN A 151 -17.54 -0.16 -19.59
CA GLN A 151 -17.75 -1.47 -20.20
C GLN A 151 -18.95 -2.18 -19.56
N ARG A 152 -19.03 -2.23 -18.23
CA ARG A 152 -20.19 -2.82 -17.53
C ARG A 152 -21.50 -2.11 -17.87
N LEU A 153 -21.46 -0.80 -18.08
CA LEU A 153 -22.63 -0.05 -18.52
C LEU A 153 -22.99 -0.43 -19.96
N ALA A 154 -22.03 -0.45 -20.88
CA ALA A 154 -22.20 -0.84 -22.28
C ALA A 154 -22.80 -2.24 -22.42
N ASP A 155 -22.28 -3.20 -21.65
CA ASP A 155 -22.81 -4.57 -21.57
C ASP A 155 -24.27 -4.58 -21.08
N ALA A 156 -24.60 -3.76 -20.06
CA ALA A 156 -25.94 -3.69 -19.49
C ALA A 156 -26.98 -3.04 -20.42
N ILE A 157 -26.56 -2.15 -21.32
CA ILE A 157 -27.44 -1.50 -22.31
C ILE A 157 -27.37 -2.13 -23.70
N GLY A 158 -26.59 -3.22 -23.87
CA GLY A 158 -26.49 -3.97 -25.12
C GLY A 158 -25.77 -3.22 -26.25
N VAL A 159 -24.84 -2.32 -25.92
CA VAL A 159 -23.99 -1.69 -26.94
C VAL A 159 -22.96 -2.72 -27.43
N PRO A 160 -22.95 -3.07 -28.73
CA PRO A 160 -21.98 -4.02 -29.26
C PRO A 160 -20.55 -3.48 -29.16
N GLU A 161 -19.59 -4.37 -28.89
CA GLU A 161 -18.16 -4.07 -28.88
C GLU A 161 -17.75 -3.33 -30.17
N PRO A 162 -17.05 -2.19 -30.08
CA PRO A 162 -16.59 -1.47 -31.25
C PRO A 162 -15.57 -2.33 -32.02
N GLY A 163 -16.01 -2.95 -33.10
CA GLY A 163 -15.23 -3.89 -33.91
C GLY A 163 -15.99 -5.15 -34.32
N SER A 164 -17.16 -5.42 -33.74
CA SER A 164 -18.05 -6.50 -34.20
C SER A 164 -19.06 -5.95 -35.22
N VAL A 165 -18.63 -5.80 -36.47
CA VAL A 165 -19.54 -5.73 -37.62
C VAL A 165 -19.10 -6.82 -38.59
N ALA A 166 -20.03 -7.73 -38.89
CA ALA A 166 -19.88 -8.78 -39.89
C ALA A 166 -19.76 -8.20 -41.31
#